data_AF-A0A415E7C6-F1
#
_entry.id   AF-A0A415E7C6-F1
#
_cell.length_a   1.000
_cell.length_b   1.000
_cell.length_c   1.000
_cell.angle_alpha   90.00
_cell.angle_beta   90.00
_cell.angle_gamma   90.00
#
_symmetry.space_group_name_H-M   'P 1'
#
loop_
_entity.id
_entity.type
_entity.pdbx_description
1 polymer ?
#
loop_
_entity_poly.entity_id
_entity_poly.type
_entity_poly.pdbx_seq_one_letter_code
_entity_poly.pdbx_strand_id
1 'polypeptide(L)'
;MKKRKVLVLVLSILLCIGLAACGGGDSDKADVPKIDKTIDAVAAELELTNKEEKAFDMIGAADGAAFDGGIELYLYEDQNSDAYKDVTGDGYDLGITVVKAAAHNDGMIMVYTGEGEPDKEIVDQFNALAFK
;
A
#
# COMPACT_ATOMS: atom_id res chain seq x y z
N MET A 1 -31.33 -29.35 -23.69
CA MET A 1 -30.21 -30.32 -23.57
C MET A 1 -29.12 -29.95 -24.56
N LYS A 2 -27.94 -29.52 -24.09
CA LYS A 2 -26.74 -29.31 -24.91
C LYS A 2 -25.58 -29.97 -24.18
N LYS A 3 -25.25 -31.21 -24.58
CA LYS A 3 -23.97 -31.85 -24.24
C LYS A 3 -22.98 -31.49 -25.34
N ARG A 4 -21.87 -30.81 -25.06
CA ARG A 4 -20.66 -30.91 -25.89
C ARG A 4 -19.38 -30.73 -25.04
N LYS A 5 -18.67 -31.85 -24.96
CA LYS A 5 -17.20 -32.02 -24.95
C LYS A 5 -16.45 -31.71 -23.64
N VAL A 6 -16.34 -32.78 -22.86
CA VAL A 6 -15.18 -33.09 -22.02
C VAL A 6 -13.90 -33.06 -22.89
N LEU A 7 -12.91 -32.26 -22.49
CA LEU A 7 -11.51 -32.50 -22.83
C LEU A 7 -10.71 -32.44 -21.52
N VAL A 8 -10.50 -33.61 -20.95
CA VAL A 8 -9.49 -33.87 -19.92
C VAL A 8 -8.13 -33.78 -20.59
N LEU A 9 -7.17 -33.06 -20.00
CA LEU A 9 -5.76 -33.39 -20.15
C LEU A 9 -5.00 -32.96 -18.90
N VAL A 10 -4.83 -33.97 -18.04
CA VAL A 10 -3.84 -34.08 -16.99
C VAL A 10 -2.45 -33.90 -17.59
N LEU A 11 -1.63 -33.04 -17.01
CA LEU A 11 -0.18 -33.11 -17.13
C LEU A 11 0.45 -32.87 -15.75
N SER A 12 0.33 -33.88 -14.89
CA SER A 12 1.20 -34.06 -13.75
C SER A 12 2.59 -34.45 -14.25
N ILE A 13 3.65 -33.74 -13.86
CA ILE A 13 5.03 -34.21 -13.65
C ILE A 13 5.64 -33.13 -12.74
N LEU A 14 5.69 -33.38 -11.42
CA LEU A 14 6.88 -33.89 -10.72
C LEU A 14 8.08 -32.94 -10.86
N LEU A 15 8.47 -32.28 -9.76
CA LEU A 15 9.70 -32.66 -9.06
C LEU A 15 9.73 -32.01 -7.67
N CYS A 16 9.58 -32.83 -6.64
CA CYS A 16 10.16 -32.54 -5.34
C CYS A 16 11.68 -32.52 -5.51
N ILE A 17 12.30 -31.35 -5.33
CA ILE A 17 13.70 -31.29 -4.93
C ILE A 17 13.71 -30.66 -3.55
N GLY A 18 13.67 -31.53 -2.54
CA GLY A 18 14.18 -31.20 -1.22
C GLY A 18 15.69 -31.46 -1.18
N LEU A 19 16.33 -30.78 -0.22
CA LEU A 19 17.70 -30.94 0.31
C LEU A 19 18.79 -29.99 -0.21
N ALA A 20 18.96 -28.93 0.59
CA ALA A 20 20.19 -28.50 1.24
C ALA A 20 21.40 -28.13 0.36
N ALA A 21 21.59 -26.82 0.22
CA ALA A 21 22.92 -26.21 0.12
C ALA A 21 23.08 -25.22 1.27
N CYS A 22 23.57 -25.71 2.41
CA CYS A 22 24.35 -24.88 3.32
C CYS A 22 25.71 -24.70 2.65
N GLY A 23 26.00 -23.49 2.18
CA GLY A 23 27.21 -23.26 1.39
C GLY A 23 27.45 -21.78 1.10
N GLY A 24 27.93 -21.06 2.12
CA GLY A 24 28.90 -19.98 1.93
C GLY A 24 28.36 -18.64 1.40
N GLY A 25 28.10 -17.73 2.35
CA GLY A 25 28.41 -16.30 2.28
C GLY A 25 28.17 -15.57 0.96
N ASP A 26 26.97 -15.02 0.81
CA ASP A 26 26.79 -13.57 0.78
C ASP A 26 25.37 -13.28 1.26
N SER A 27 25.16 -12.20 1.99
CA SER A 27 23.84 -11.88 2.53
C SER A 27 22.99 -11.30 1.39
N ASP A 28 22.39 -12.17 0.59
CA ASP A 28 21.34 -11.83 -0.38
C ASP A 28 20.17 -11.22 0.40
N LYS A 29 20.23 -9.89 0.59
CA LYS A 29 19.03 -9.13 0.89
C LYS A 29 18.11 -9.36 -0.29
N ALA A 30 17.00 -10.08 -0.07
CA ALA A 30 15.93 -10.15 -1.05
C ALA A 30 15.63 -8.71 -1.50
N ASP A 31 15.85 -8.44 -2.79
CA ASP A 31 15.67 -7.12 -3.37
C ASP A 31 14.16 -6.87 -3.41
N VAL A 32 13.65 -6.07 -2.45
CA VAL A 32 12.23 -5.74 -2.39
C VAL A 32 11.89 -4.96 -3.66
N PRO A 33 10.95 -5.43 -4.50
CA PRO A 33 10.56 -4.73 -5.71
C PRO A 33 10.15 -3.29 -5.39
N LYS A 34 10.79 -2.32 -6.06
CA LYS A 34 10.49 -0.91 -5.85
C LYS A 34 9.38 -0.44 -6.79
N ILE A 35 8.38 0.23 -6.22
CA ILE A 35 7.26 0.82 -6.96
C ILE A 35 7.46 2.33 -7.14
N ASP A 36 6.78 2.90 -8.13
CA ASP A 36 6.73 4.36 -8.31
C ASP A 36 6.05 5.01 -7.10
N LYS A 37 6.59 6.14 -6.61
CA LYS A 37 5.99 6.89 -5.49
C LYS A 37 4.80 7.72 -5.96
N THR A 38 3.70 7.05 -6.26
CA THR A 38 2.45 7.67 -6.74
C THR A 38 1.24 7.02 -6.07
N ILE A 39 0.13 7.75 -6.00
CA ILE A 39 -1.12 7.23 -5.43
C ILE A 39 -1.59 5.96 -6.16
N ASP A 40 -1.49 5.93 -7.50
CA ASP A 40 -1.96 4.79 -8.30
C ASP A 40 -1.09 3.54 -8.12
N ALA A 41 0.23 3.70 -8.02
CA ALA A 41 1.12 2.58 -7.79
C ALA A 41 0.94 1.97 -6.39
N VAL A 42 0.77 2.81 -5.37
CA VAL A 42 0.50 2.35 -3.99
C VAL A 42 -0.86 1.67 -3.92
N ALA A 43 -1.89 2.27 -4.51
CA ALA A 43 -3.22 1.68 -4.55
C ALA A 43 -3.23 0.33 -5.26
N ALA A 44 -2.49 0.18 -6.36
CA ALA A 44 -2.37 -1.09 -7.07
C ALA A 44 -1.68 -2.17 -6.23
N GLU A 45 -0.61 -1.84 -5.51
CA GLU A 45 0.12 -2.79 -4.65
C GLU A 45 -0.71 -3.23 -3.44
N LEU A 46 -1.57 -2.34 -2.92
CA LEU A 46 -2.49 -2.62 -1.81
C LEU A 46 -3.85 -3.15 -2.27
N GLU A 47 -4.03 -3.41 -3.57
CA GLU A 47 -5.28 -3.87 -4.18
C GLU A 47 -6.50 -2.96 -3.87
N LEU A 48 -6.27 -1.67 -3.68
CA LEU A 48 -7.32 -0.68 -3.42
C LEU A 48 -8.10 -0.36 -4.70
N THR A 49 -9.41 -0.17 -4.55
CA THR A 49 -10.33 0.08 -5.68
C THR A 49 -11.24 1.28 -5.42
N ASN A 50 -11.97 1.71 -6.46
CA ASN A 50 -12.87 2.86 -6.44
C ASN A 50 -12.19 4.18 -6.03
N LYS A 51 -11.15 4.56 -6.79
CA LYS A 51 -10.43 5.83 -6.60
C LYS A 51 -11.39 7.03 -6.70
N GLU A 52 -11.39 7.86 -5.67
CA GLU A 52 -12.10 9.14 -5.59
C GLU A 52 -11.09 10.28 -5.37
N GLU A 53 -11.26 11.38 -6.10
CA GLU A 53 -10.41 12.57 -5.97
C GLU A 53 -10.63 13.27 -4.63
N LYS A 54 -9.54 13.78 -4.02
CA LYS A 54 -9.57 14.53 -2.77
C LYS A 54 -9.02 15.93 -2.97
N ALA A 55 -9.51 16.87 -2.17
CA ALA A 55 -8.89 18.20 -2.03
C ALA A 55 -7.66 18.12 -1.11
N PHE A 56 -6.64 17.40 -1.59
CA PHE A 56 -5.41 17.08 -0.85
C PHE A 56 -4.53 18.31 -0.58
N ASP A 57 -4.68 19.35 -1.39
CA ASP A 57 -4.01 20.64 -1.26
C ASP A 57 -4.37 21.35 0.05
N MET A 58 -5.60 21.14 0.57
CA MET A 58 -6.06 21.72 1.84
C MET A 58 -5.26 21.21 3.04
N ILE A 59 -4.66 20.03 2.95
CA ILE A 59 -3.80 19.46 4.00
C ILE A 59 -2.31 19.54 3.62
N GLY A 60 -1.96 20.29 2.57
CA GLY A 60 -0.57 20.48 2.16
C GLY A 60 0.09 19.28 1.46
N ALA A 61 -0.70 18.28 1.04
CA ALA A 61 -0.22 17.19 0.20
C ALA A 61 -0.09 17.64 -1.27
N ALA A 62 0.75 16.94 -2.03
CA ALA A 62 0.99 17.15 -3.46
C ALA A 62 0.06 16.31 -4.36
N ASP A 63 -0.43 15.19 -3.84
CA ASP A 63 -1.43 14.32 -4.46
C ASP A 63 -2.21 13.58 -3.37
N GLY A 64 -3.42 13.12 -3.69
CA GLY A 64 -4.21 12.32 -2.77
C GLY A 64 -5.52 11.81 -3.34
N ALA A 65 -5.94 10.64 -2.86
CA ALA A 65 -7.20 10.01 -3.26
C ALA A 65 -7.77 9.14 -2.14
N ALA A 66 -9.09 8.97 -2.16
CA ALA A 66 -9.79 8.00 -1.32
C ALA A 66 -10.11 6.74 -2.12
N PHE A 67 -10.27 5.63 -1.39
CA PHE A 67 -10.56 4.30 -1.90
C PHE A 67 -11.57 3.60 -1.00
N ASP A 68 -12.10 2.48 -1.50
CA ASP A 68 -12.94 1.58 -0.72
C ASP A 68 -12.25 1.15 0.59
N GLY A 69 -13.07 0.77 1.58
CA GLY A 69 -12.58 0.38 2.90
C GLY A 69 -12.17 1.56 3.79
N GLY A 70 -12.48 2.79 3.40
CA GLY A 70 -12.18 3.99 4.20
C GLY A 70 -10.69 4.31 4.24
N ILE A 71 -9.96 3.97 3.16
CA ILE A 71 -8.54 4.26 3.03
C ILE A 71 -8.36 5.51 2.17
N GLU A 72 -7.60 6.47 2.67
CA GLU A 72 -7.15 7.61 1.89
C GLU A 72 -5.61 7.60 1.83
N LEU A 73 -5.06 7.86 0.66
CA LEU A 73 -3.63 7.98 0.43
C LEU A 73 -3.29 9.43 0.10
N TYR A 74 -2.20 9.95 0.67
CA TYR A 74 -1.70 11.29 0.36
C TYR A 74 -0.17 11.27 0.21
N LEU A 75 0.33 12.00 -0.79
CA LEU A 75 1.76 12.14 -1.04
C LEU A 75 2.24 13.53 -0.61
N TYR A 76 3.27 13.58 0.22
CA TYR A 76 4.00 14.78 0.57
C TYR A 76 5.41 14.74 -0.02
N GLU A 77 5.77 15.78 -0.77
CA GLU A 77 7.12 15.92 -1.33
C GLU A 77 8.13 16.42 -0.27
N ASP A 78 7.67 17.21 0.71
CA ASP A 78 8.49 17.73 1.80
C ASP A 78 8.07 17.17 3.17
N GLN A 79 8.84 16.19 3.65
CA GLN A 79 8.67 15.57 4.98
C GLN A 79 9.07 16.51 6.14
N ASN A 80 9.65 17.68 5.87
CA ASN A 80 9.92 18.70 6.88
C ASN A 80 8.82 19.76 6.98
N SER A 81 7.82 19.72 6.09
CA SER A 81 6.69 20.64 6.16
C SER A 81 5.91 20.47 7.48
N ASP A 82 5.36 21.57 7.99
CA ASP A 82 4.54 21.53 9.21
C ASP A 82 3.32 20.65 8.99
N ALA A 83 2.70 20.73 7.81
CA ALA A 83 1.55 19.89 7.45
C ALA A 83 1.87 18.38 7.53
N TYR A 84 3.00 17.92 6.98
CA TYR A 84 3.41 16.51 7.09
C TYR A 84 3.66 16.09 8.55
N LYS A 85 4.31 16.95 9.34
CA LYS A 85 4.57 16.67 10.77
C LYS A 85 3.28 16.61 11.58
N ASP A 86 2.32 17.48 11.27
CA ASP A 86 1.03 17.50 11.94
C ASP A 86 0.25 16.21 11.64
N VAL A 87 0.09 15.83 10.37
CA VAL A 87 -0.66 14.60 10.01
C VAL A 87 0.00 13.32 10.51
N THR A 88 1.34 13.28 10.61
CA THR A 88 2.08 12.11 11.13
C THR A 88 2.23 12.10 12.65
N GLY A 89 1.92 13.22 13.32
CA GLY A 89 2.01 13.39 14.77
C GLY A 89 0.64 13.39 15.45
N ASP A 90 0.22 14.57 15.92
CA ASP A 90 -1.02 14.73 16.68
C ASP A 90 -2.27 14.78 15.78
N GLY A 91 -2.10 15.05 14.48
CA GLY A 91 -3.14 15.21 13.47
C GLY A 91 -3.27 16.66 13.02
N TYR A 92 -3.75 16.86 11.79
CA TYR A 92 -4.02 18.16 11.19
C TYR A 92 -5.50 18.53 11.37
N ASP A 93 -5.79 19.58 12.14
CA ASP A 93 -7.16 20.02 12.43
C ASP A 93 -7.70 20.94 11.33
N LEU A 94 -8.72 20.47 10.61
CA LEU A 94 -9.44 21.23 9.59
C LEU A 94 -10.61 22.05 10.17
N GLY A 95 -10.78 22.08 11.49
CA GLY A 95 -11.88 22.71 12.22
C GLY A 95 -13.20 21.92 12.21
N ILE A 96 -13.32 20.93 11.32
CA ILE A 96 -14.46 20.01 11.21
C ILE A 96 -14.08 18.55 11.45
N THR A 97 -12.81 18.21 11.23
CA THR A 97 -12.24 16.88 11.40
C THR A 97 -10.74 17.01 11.59
N VAL A 98 -10.13 16.00 12.22
CA VAL A 98 -8.69 15.89 12.35
C VAL A 98 -8.21 14.82 11.37
N VAL A 99 -7.32 15.19 10.46
CA VAL A 99 -6.67 14.25 9.54
C VAL A 99 -5.41 13.72 10.20
N LYS A 100 -5.36 12.42 10.45
CA LYS A 100 -4.23 11.76 11.11
C LYS A 100 -3.83 10.51 10.33
N ALA A 101 -2.53 10.38 10.08
CA ALA A 101 -1.97 9.22 9.42
C ALA A 101 -2.12 8.00 10.33
N ALA A 102 -2.68 6.93 9.76
CA ALA A 102 -2.62 5.59 10.34
C ALA A 102 -1.27 4.91 10.06
N ALA A 103 -0.64 5.25 8.93
CA ALA A 103 0.72 4.82 8.58
C ALA A 103 1.40 5.86 7.69
N HIS A 104 2.73 5.90 7.69
CA HIS A 104 3.51 6.76 6.80
C HIS A 104 4.82 6.10 6.38
N ASN A 105 5.20 6.27 5.13
CA ASN A 105 6.41 5.69 4.54
C ASN A 105 6.95 6.64 3.45
N ASP A 106 8.13 7.22 3.71
CA ASP A 106 8.87 8.06 2.76
C ASP A 106 8.04 9.16 2.06
N GLY A 107 7.22 9.88 2.84
CA GLY A 107 6.36 10.97 2.36
C GLY A 107 4.99 10.52 1.85
N MET A 108 4.77 9.23 1.60
CA MET A 108 3.43 8.67 1.41
C MET A 108 2.78 8.46 2.79
N ILE A 109 1.52 8.85 2.95
CA ILE A 109 0.75 8.57 4.15
C ILE A 109 -0.54 7.82 3.80
N MET A 110 -1.00 7.01 4.74
CA MET A 110 -2.29 6.35 4.72
C MET A 110 -3.13 6.88 5.88
N VAL A 111 -4.34 7.34 5.60
CA VAL A 111 -5.35 7.76 6.57
C VAL A 111 -6.49 6.74 6.53
N TYR A 112 -7.02 6.38 7.70
CA TYR A 112 -8.20 5.53 7.82
C TYR A 112 -9.37 6.33 8.36
N THR A 113 -10.49 6.33 7.63
CA THR A 113 -11.71 7.09 7.97
C THR A 113 -12.87 6.19 8.37
N GLY A 114 -12.64 4.88 8.48
CA GLY A 114 -13.65 3.92 8.93
C GLY A 114 -13.84 3.92 10.45
N GLU A 115 -14.76 3.09 10.93
CA GLU A 115 -14.92 2.86 12.37
C GLU A 115 -13.82 1.92 12.88
N GLY A 116 -13.21 2.26 14.03
CA GLY A 116 -12.18 1.45 14.66
C GLY A 116 -10.78 1.67 14.07
N GLU A 117 -10.05 0.58 13.89
CA GLU A 117 -8.67 0.57 13.40
C GLU A 117 -8.62 -0.02 11.98
N PRO A 118 -7.67 0.41 11.13
CA PRO A 118 -7.47 -0.19 9.81
C PRO A 118 -7.02 -1.66 9.92
N ASP A 119 -7.21 -2.41 8.83
CA ASP A 119 -6.68 -3.77 8.73
C ASP A 119 -5.15 -3.76 8.90
N LYS A 120 -4.67 -4.59 9.83
CA LYS A 120 -3.24 -4.70 10.11
C LYS A 120 -2.45 -5.22 8.90
N GLU A 121 -2.99 -6.11 8.08
CA GLU A 121 -2.31 -6.59 6.87
C GLU A 121 -2.07 -5.44 5.89
N ILE A 122 -3.06 -4.57 5.69
CA ILE A 122 -2.93 -3.40 4.80
C ILE A 122 -1.88 -2.43 5.34
N VAL A 123 -1.88 -2.16 6.65
CA VAL A 123 -0.87 -1.31 7.31
C VAL A 123 0.54 -1.90 7.15
N ASP A 124 0.70 -3.21 7.36
CA ASP A 124 1.99 -3.88 7.25
C ASP A 124 2.48 -3.89 5.80
N GLN A 125 1.60 -4.14 4.82
CA GLN A 125 1.92 -4.04 3.39
C GLN A 125 2.36 -2.62 3.01
N PHE A 126 1.62 -1.60 3.45
CA PHE A 126 1.96 -0.20 3.19
C PHE A 126 3.34 0.18 3.75
N ASN A 127 3.64 -0.25 4.98
CA ASN A 127 4.95 0.01 5.61
C ASN A 127 6.10 -0.77 4.96
N ALA A 128 5.80 -1.90 4.30
CA ALA A 128 6.79 -2.71 3.60
C ALA A 128 7.13 -2.18 2.19
N LEU A 129 6.39 -1.19 1.69
CA LEU A 129 6.63 -0.61 0.37
C LEU A 129 8.02 0.01 0.27
N ALA A 130 8.68 -0.23 -0.85
CA ALA A 130 9.93 0.42 -1.22
C ALA A 130 9.69 1.28 -2.46
N PHE A 131 10.13 2.54 -2.43
CA PHE A 131 9.96 3.47 -3.54
C PHE A 131 11.24 3.61 -4.36
N LYS A 132 11.10 3.88 -5.66
CA LYS A 132 12.20 4.22 -6.60
C LYS A 132 12.12 5.67 -7.06
#